data_AF-A0A9E2HYE9-F1
#
_entry.id   AF-A0A9E2HYE9-F1
#
_cell.length_a   1.000
_cell.length_b   1.000
_cell.length_c   1.000
_cell.angle_alpha   90.00
_cell.angle_beta   90.00
_cell.angle_gamma   90.00
#
_symmetry.space_group_name_H-M   'P 1'
#
loop_
_entity.id
_entity.type
_entity.pdbx_description
1 polymer ?
#
loop_
_entity_poly.entity_id
_entity_poly.type
_entity_poly.pdbx_seq_one_letter_code
_entity_poly.pdbx_strand_id
1 'polypeptide(L)' 'ELYGTKVEFGREYIIPKPFDKRLIVEVSSAVAAAALHSGASTLSGFDIESYKKQLSTRI' A
#
# COMPACT_ATOMS: atom_id res chain seq x y z
N GLU A 1 8.93 13.88 1.47
CA GLU A 1 8.99 14.79 0.30
C GLU A 1 8.83 13.94 -0.96
N LEU A 2 8.04 14.38 -1.93
CA LEU A 2 7.94 13.75 -3.24
C LEU A 2 8.51 14.75 -4.24
N TYR A 3 9.58 14.38 -4.94
CA TYR A 3 10.25 15.24 -5.93
C TYR A 3 10.60 16.65 -5.38
N GLY A 4 11.06 16.75 -4.13
CA GLY A 4 11.48 18.02 -3.51
C GLY A 4 10.33 18.96 -3.14
N THR A 5 9.07 18.53 -3.25
CA THR A 5 7.91 19.32 -2.81
C THR A 5 7.16 18.59 -1.70
N LYS A 6 6.65 19.33 -0.71
CA LYS A 6 5.78 18.80 0.33
C LYS A 6 4.37 18.69 -0.24
N VAL A 7 4.00 17.48 -0.65
CA VAL A 7 2.71 17.23 -1.31
C VAL A 7 1.70 16.68 -0.31
N GLU A 8 0.67 17.46 -0.04
CA GLU A 8 -0.46 17.12 0.83
C GLU A 8 -1.71 16.90 -0.02
N PHE A 9 -2.57 15.97 0.44
CA PHE A 9 -3.82 15.71 -0.26
C PHE A 9 -4.73 16.93 -0.22
N GLY A 10 -5.31 17.28 -1.37
CA GLY A 10 -6.14 18.46 -1.51
C GLY A 10 -6.75 18.55 -2.90
N ARG A 11 -7.46 19.65 -3.19
CA ARG A 11 -8.12 19.88 -4.48
C ARG A 11 -7.19 19.70 -5.67
N GLU A 12 -5.94 20.13 -5.53
CA GLU A 12 -4.91 20.06 -6.58
C GLU A 12 -4.08 18.77 -6.53
N TYR A 13 -4.29 17.91 -5.54
CA TYR A 13 -3.59 16.64 -5.37
C TYR A 13 -4.53 15.58 -4.76
N ILE A 14 -5.43 15.08 -5.61
CA ILE A 14 -6.47 14.11 -5.25
C ILE A 14 -5.93 12.69 -5.37
N ILE A 15 -5.25 12.40 -6.49
CA ILE A 15 -4.69 11.08 -6.78
C ILE A 15 -3.17 11.14 -6.56
N PRO A 16 -2.64 10.26 -5.69
CA PRO A 16 -1.22 10.23 -5.40
C PRO A 16 -0.40 9.74 -6.58
N LYS A 17 0.88 10.13 -6.61
CA LYS A 17 1.79 9.66 -7.65
C LYS A 17 2.08 8.14 -7.50
N PRO A 18 2.33 7.41 -8.60
CA PRO A 18 2.48 5.95 -8.58
C PRO A 18 3.55 5.40 -7.61
N PHE A 19 4.61 6.17 -7.34
CA PHE A 19 5.72 5.78 -6.47
C PHE A 19 5.70 6.53 -5.12
N ASP A 20 4.54 7.00 -4.69
CA ASP A 20 4.37 7.56 -3.35
C ASP A 20 4.60 6.47 -2.29
N LYS A 21 5.75 6.53 -1.62
CA LYS A 21 6.14 5.57 -0.58
C LYS A 21 5.08 5.39 0.51
N ARG A 22 4.27 6.44 0.78
CA ARG A 22 3.20 6.41 1.79
C ARG A 22 2.13 5.37 1.47
N LEU A 23 1.99 4.98 0.20
CA LEU A 23 0.94 4.08 -0.26
C LEU A 23 1.41 2.66 -0.49
N ILE A 24 2.71 2.43 -0.53
CA ILE A 24 3.26 1.09 -0.80
C ILE A 24 2.72 0.09 0.22
N VAL A 25 2.66 0.47 1.51
CA VAL A 25 2.10 -0.39 2.56
C VAL A 25 0.62 -0.63 2.35
N GLU A 26 -0.16 0.43 2.17
CA GLU A 26 -1.62 0.34 2.12
C GLU A 26 -2.12 -0.39 0.86
N VAL A 27 -1.61 0.00 -0.32
CA VAL A 27 -2.01 -0.58 -1.60
C VAL A 27 -1.60 -2.04 -1.68
N SER A 28 -0.37 -2.39 -1.30
CA SER A 28 0.09 -3.79 -1.37
C SER A 28 -0.71 -4.68 -0.41
N SER A 29 -1.03 -4.18 0.79
CA SER A 29 -1.82 -4.94 1.76
C SER A 29 -3.26 -5.13 1.30
N ALA A 30 -3.88 -4.09 0.72
CA ALA A 30 -5.23 -4.16 0.16
C ALA A 30 -5.30 -5.15 -1.02
N VAL A 31 -4.30 -5.14 -1.91
CA VAL A 31 -4.20 -6.10 -3.02
C VAL A 31 -4.03 -7.52 -2.49
N ALA A 32 -3.20 -7.74 -1.47
CA ALA A 32 -3.03 -9.05 -0.84
C ALA A 32 -4.35 -9.56 -0.23
N ALA A 33 -5.08 -8.71 0.49
CA ALA A 33 -6.40 -9.04 1.03
C ALA A 33 -7.40 -9.42 -0.06
N ALA A 34 -7.47 -8.61 -1.13
CA ALA A 34 -8.35 -8.84 -2.25
C ALA A 34 -8.01 -10.15 -2.99
N ALA A 35 -6.72 -10.47 -3.13
CA ALA A 35 -6.27 -11.72 -3.74
C ALA A 35 -6.72 -12.95 -2.94
N LEU A 36 -6.69 -12.87 -1.60
CA LEU A 36 -7.20 -13.94 -0.74
C LEU A 36 -8.71 -14.07 -0.83
N HIS A 37 -9.45 -12.96 -0.78
CA HIS A 37 -10.91 -12.96 -0.81
C HIS A 37 -11.47 -13.42 -2.17
N SER A 38 -10.85 -12.99 -3.27
CA SER A 38 -11.28 -13.38 -4.62
C SER A 38 -10.89 -14.81 -5.00
N GLY A 39 -10.09 -15.51 -4.19
CA GLY A 39 -9.52 -16.80 -4.55
C GLY A 39 -8.44 -16.74 -5.63
N ALA A 40 -7.99 -15.54 -6.01
CA ALA A 40 -6.85 -15.36 -6.92
C ALA A 40 -5.53 -15.86 -6.29
N SER A 41 -5.46 -15.90 -4.96
CA SER A 41 -4.35 -16.48 -4.20
C SER A 41 -4.75 -17.81 -3.57
N THR A 42 -3.86 -18.80 -3.63
CA THR A 42 -4.01 -20.10 -2.95
C THR A 42 -3.42 -20.11 -1.53
N LEU A 43 -2.95 -18.95 -1.05
CA LEU A 43 -2.23 -18.83 0.21
C LEU A 43 -3.21 -18.87 1.40
N SER A 44 -3.03 -19.79 2.32
CA SER A 44 -3.87 -19.96 3.52
C SER A 44 -3.19 -19.41 4.77
N GLY A 45 -3.95 -18.82 5.70
CA GLY A 45 -3.42 -18.36 6.99
C GLY A 45 -2.53 -17.12 6.90
N PHE A 46 -2.77 -16.25 5.92
CA PHE A 46 -2.01 -15.02 5.75
C PHE A 46 -2.35 -13.99 6.84
N ASP A 47 -1.33 -13.58 7.59
CA ASP A 47 -1.43 -12.49 8.57
C ASP A 47 -1.14 -11.14 7.90
N ILE A 48 -2.22 -10.40 7.63
CA ILE A 48 -2.14 -9.10 6.97
C ILE A 48 -1.45 -8.03 7.83
N GLU A 49 -1.54 -8.11 9.15
CA GLU A 49 -0.94 -7.12 10.05
C GLU A 49 0.58 -7.34 10.13
N SER A 50 1.02 -8.60 10.21
CA SER A 50 2.44 -8.94 10.06
C SER A 50 2.99 -8.49 8.71
N TYR A 51 2.22 -8.68 7.63
CA TYR A 51 2.61 -8.23 6.29
C TYR A 51 2.75 -6.70 6.19
N LYS A 52 1.77 -5.93 6.71
CA LYS A 52 1.86 -4.47 6.80
C LYS A 52 3.11 -4.02 7.54
N LYS A 53 3.41 -4.65 8.68
CA LYS A 53 4.61 -4.34 9.47
C LYS A 53 5.89 -4.63 8.69
N GLN A 54 5.98 -5.78 8.02
CA GLN A 54 7.14 -6.09 7.17
C GLN A 54 7.32 -5.09 6.03
N LEU A 55 6.23 -4.68 5.37
CA LEU A 55 6.29 -3.66 4.33
C LEU A 55 6.76 -2.31 4.88
N SER A 56 6.26 -1.89 6.04
CA SER A 56 6.66 -0.62 6.67
C SER A 56 8.15 -0.53 7.00
N THR A 57 8.81 -1.67 7.26
CA THR A 57 10.27 -1.73 7.54
C THR A 57 11.11 -1.63 6.26
N ARG A 58 10.51 -1.87 5.07
CA ARG A 58 11.22 -1.94 3.79
C ARG A 58 11.26 -0.62 3.00
N ILE A 59 10.47 0.38 3.39
CA ILE A 59 10.26 1.65 2.64
C ILE A 59 10.97 2.85 3.26
#